data_AF-A0A396QNM8-F1
#
_entry.id   AF-A0A396QNM8-F1
#
_cell.length_a   1.000
_cell.length_b   1.000
_cell.length_c   1.000
_cell.angle_alpha   90.00
_cell.angle_beta   90.00
_cell.angle_gamma   90.00
#
_symmetry.space_group_name_H-M   'P 1'
#
loop_
_entity.id
_entity.type
_entity.pdbx_description
1 polymer ?
#
loop_
_entity_poly.entity_id
_entity_poly.type
_entity_poly.pdbx_seq_one_letter_code
_entity_poly.pdbx_strand_id
1 'polypeptide(L)'
;MKNTTKTLVLALALAGVLAIGGIAAYFTDADTVTNTFTTGKISLKLLEPAWNPEQAQNITPMQKIAKDPQIRNDGTNPEYVFMEVVVPYEKLVTVNEGGKKNAAADTDLWSYEIKEGWAQVGEGSTDDRKKTHTYLYVYGSSAACTALEKDAVTPALFESVVFVNAVEGQGLEDSVKEIVVNAYGIQTSDINGGKTAPADVWSVLSAQPPALE
;
A
#
# COMPACT_ATOMS: atom_id res chain seq x y z
N MET A 1 -70.26 83.35 -28.20
CA MET A 1 -71.14 83.31 -27.02
C MET A 1 -71.34 81.86 -26.60
N LYS A 2 -70.87 81.53 -25.39
CA LYS A 2 -71.51 80.66 -24.38
C LYS A 2 -71.90 79.22 -24.81
N ASN A 3 -71.06 78.26 -24.38
CA ASN A 3 -71.32 77.08 -23.53
C ASN A 3 -72.67 76.35 -23.75
N THR A 4 -72.78 75.02 -23.77
CA THR A 4 -72.33 74.10 -22.71
C THR A 4 -72.59 72.64 -23.13
N THR A 5 -71.68 71.78 -22.71
CA THR A 5 -71.76 70.32 -22.47
C THR A 5 -73.14 69.78 -22.09
N LYS A 6 -73.46 68.53 -22.47
CA LYS A 6 -73.90 67.45 -21.53
C LYS A 6 -74.17 66.08 -22.18
N THR A 7 -73.45 65.09 -21.64
CA THR A 7 -73.95 63.78 -21.18
C THR A 7 -74.18 62.63 -22.17
N LEU A 8 -73.13 61.83 -22.30
CA LEU A 8 -73.05 60.37 -22.11
C LEU A 8 -74.37 59.58 -22.07
N VAL A 9 -74.54 58.66 -23.02
CA VAL A 9 -75.48 57.52 -22.90
C VAL A 9 -74.66 56.24 -22.93
N LEU A 10 -74.64 55.57 -21.78
CA LEU A 10 -74.08 54.25 -21.53
C LEU A 10 -75.14 53.20 -21.88
N ALA A 11 -74.84 52.29 -22.79
CA ALA A 11 -75.63 51.08 -23.01
C ALA A 11 -74.68 49.86 -22.93
N LEU A 12 -74.87 49.10 -21.85
CA LEU A 12 -74.14 47.89 -21.48
C LEU A 12 -74.47 46.73 -22.42
N ALA A 13 -73.43 46.09 -22.98
CA ALA A 13 -73.46 44.69 -23.40
C ALA A 13 -72.37 43.95 -22.63
N LEU A 14 -72.78 42.93 -21.88
CA LEU A 14 -72.05 42.27 -20.81
C LEU A 14 -71.47 40.91 -21.27
N ALA A 15 -70.21 40.65 -20.90
CA ALA A 15 -69.53 39.36 -20.64
C ALA A 15 -68.91 38.50 -21.79
N GLY A 16 -67.61 38.22 -21.59
CA GLY A 16 -66.91 36.95 -21.90
C GLY A 16 -66.09 36.97 -23.20
N VAL A 17 -64.76 36.79 -23.25
CA VAL A 17 -63.79 36.17 -22.33
C VAL A 17 -62.44 36.88 -22.53
N LEU A 18 -61.81 37.25 -21.42
CA LEU A 18 -60.37 37.47 -21.32
C LEU A 18 -59.66 36.15 -21.70
N ALA A 19 -58.97 36.11 -22.82
CA ALA A 19 -57.89 35.15 -23.06
C ALA A 19 -56.64 36.00 -23.35
N ILE A 20 -55.89 36.42 -22.32
CA ILE A 20 -54.87 35.59 -21.64
C ILE A 20 -54.02 34.89 -22.71
N GLY A 21 -52.80 35.29 -23.02
CA GLY A 21 -52.01 36.37 -22.46
C GLY A 21 -50.90 36.72 -23.46
N GLY A 22 -50.40 37.94 -23.36
CA GLY A 22 -49.04 38.20 -23.83
C GLY A 22 -48.15 37.13 -23.21
N ILE A 23 -47.19 36.61 -23.96
CA ILE A 23 -46.18 35.70 -23.42
C ILE A 23 -45.61 36.41 -22.20
N ALA A 24 -46.05 36.03 -21.00
CA ALA A 24 -45.58 36.67 -19.80
C ALA A 24 -44.09 36.36 -19.78
N ALA A 25 -43.25 37.39 -19.74
CA ALA A 25 -41.86 37.16 -19.38
C ALA A 25 -41.91 36.52 -17.98
N TYR A 26 -41.53 35.25 -17.90
CA TYR A 26 -41.39 34.58 -16.62
C TYR A 26 -40.08 35.08 -16.01
N PHE A 27 -40.13 35.60 -14.78
CA PHE A 27 -38.92 35.76 -13.99
C PHE A 27 -38.41 34.37 -13.63
N THR A 28 -37.42 33.89 -14.37
CA THR A 28 -36.71 32.65 -14.07
C THR A 28 -35.33 33.01 -13.54
N ASP A 29 -34.98 32.45 -12.40
CA ASP A 29 -33.65 32.54 -11.81
C ASP A 29 -33.01 31.14 -11.86
N ALA A 30 -31.71 31.10 -12.10
CA ALA A 30 -30.94 29.86 -12.16
C ALA A 30 -29.60 30.09 -11.47
N ASP A 31 -29.30 29.24 -10.50
CA ASP A 31 -28.05 29.27 -9.74
C ASP A 31 -27.27 27.97 -9.97
N THR A 32 -25.95 28.04 -9.96
CA THR A 32 -25.05 26.91 -10.21
C THR A 32 -24.03 26.81 -9.10
N VAL A 33 -24.00 25.67 -8.42
CA VAL A 33 -22.95 25.31 -7.46
C VAL A 33 -22.07 24.23 -8.08
N THR A 34 -20.78 24.52 -8.20
CA THR A 34 -19.77 23.53 -8.60
C THR A 34 -19.18 22.87 -7.36
N ASN A 35 -19.45 21.57 -7.18
CA ASN A 35 -18.79 20.76 -6.16
C ASN A 35 -17.52 20.14 -6.76
N THR A 36 -16.37 20.50 -6.21
CA THR A 36 -15.08 19.94 -6.64
C THR A 36 -14.74 18.74 -5.76
N PHE A 37 -14.52 17.59 -6.38
CA PHE A 37 -14.05 16.37 -5.71
C PHE A 37 -12.64 16.04 -6.18
N THR A 38 -11.79 15.58 -5.28
CA THR A 38 -10.44 15.09 -5.61
C THR A 38 -10.34 13.61 -5.24
N THR A 39 -9.66 12.83 -6.07
CA THR A 39 -9.36 11.43 -5.80
C THR A 39 -7.94 11.31 -5.26
N GLY A 40 -7.76 10.58 -4.15
CA GLY A 40 -6.43 10.30 -3.63
C GLY A 40 -5.68 9.21 -4.41
N LYS A 41 -4.41 9.01 -4.09
CA LYS A 41 -3.51 7.99 -4.64
C LYS A 41 -2.90 7.16 -3.51
N ILE A 42 -2.87 5.83 -3.68
CA ILE A 42 -2.03 4.90 -2.91
C ILE A 42 -0.77 4.66 -3.72
N SER A 43 0.39 4.86 -3.10
CA SER A 43 1.69 4.88 -3.76
C SER A 43 2.77 4.81 -2.70
N LEU A 44 3.75 3.94 -2.92
CA LEU A 44 4.84 3.72 -1.99
C LEU A 44 6.17 3.61 -2.72
N LYS A 45 7.25 3.77 -1.95
CA LYS A 45 8.62 3.53 -2.39
C LYS A 45 9.37 2.68 -1.39
N LEU A 46 9.94 1.56 -1.87
CA LEU A 46 10.91 0.77 -1.12
C LEU A 46 12.27 1.49 -1.13
N LEU A 47 12.87 1.61 0.05
CA LEU A 47 14.16 2.28 0.26
C LEU A 47 15.10 1.33 1.01
N GLU A 48 16.38 1.34 0.65
CA GLU A 48 17.45 0.63 1.37
C GLU A 48 18.69 1.55 1.48
N PRO A 49 18.63 2.63 2.29
CA PRO A 49 19.65 3.67 2.27
C PRO A 49 21.04 3.20 2.73
N ALA A 50 21.14 2.11 3.49
CA ALA A 50 22.40 1.50 3.90
C ALA A 50 22.90 0.40 2.94
N TRP A 51 22.13 0.03 1.90
CA TRP A 51 22.54 -0.99 0.95
C TRP A 51 23.76 -0.54 0.14
N ASN A 52 24.80 -1.38 0.14
CA ASN A 52 25.99 -1.19 -0.68
C ASN A 52 26.35 -2.50 -1.41
N PRO A 53 26.15 -2.58 -2.75
CA PRO A 53 26.43 -3.80 -3.50
C PRO A 53 27.93 -4.17 -3.54
N GLU A 54 28.86 -3.23 -3.30
CA GLU A 54 30.29 -3.54 -3.22
C GLU A 54 30.65 -4.33 -1.96
N GLN A 55 29.87 -4.16 -0.89
CA GLN A 55 30.03 -4.90 0.37
C GLN A 55 29.31 -6.26 0.33
N ALA A 56 28.55 -6.53 -0.74
CA ALA A 56 27.75 -7.73 -0.92
C ALA A 56 28.41 -8.77 -1.86
N GLN A 57 29.73 -8.72 -2.03
CA GLN A 57 30.49 -9.61 -2.92
C GLN A 57 31.42 -10.53 -2.13
N ASN A 58 31.69 -11.72 -2.68
CA ASN A 58 32.61 -12.72 -2.13
C ASN A 58 32.33 -13.04 -0.64
N ILE A 59 31.06 -13.32 -0.35
CA ILE A 59 30.56 -13.45 1.02
C ILE A 59 31.04 -14.74 1.67
N THR A 60 31.54 -14.62 2.89
CA THR A 60 31.96 -15.77 3.72
C THR A 60 30.91 -16.12 4.78
N PRO A 61 30.91 -17.35 5.32
CA PRO A 61 30.03 -17.73 6.43
C PRO A 61 30.04 -16.71 7.58
N MET A 62 28.86 -16.47 8.18
CA MET A 62 28.66 -15.50 9.28
C MET A 62 28.92 -14.04 8.93
N GLN A 63 29.24 -13.71 7.68
CA GLN A 63 29.41 -12.32 7.27
C GLN A 63 28.08 -11.58 7.35
N LYS A 64 28.14 -10.43 8.03
CA LYS A 64 27.02 -9.49 8.18
C LYS A 64 27.09 -8.45 7.06
N ILE A 65 25.98 -8.26 6.35
CA ILE A 65 25.86 -7.29 5.26
C ILE A 65 24.77 -6.28 5.64
N ALA A 66 25.07 -4.98 5.51
CA ALA A 66 24.09 -3.93 5.74
C ALA A 66 22.97 -3.99 4.70
N LYS A 67 21.72 -4.02 5.17
CA LYS A 67 20.52 -4.02 4.33
C LYS A 67 19.35 -3.59 5.20
N ASP A 68 18.71 -2.48 4.84
CA ASP A 68 17.77 -1.77 5.71
C ASP A 68 16.46 -1.39 5.00
N PRO A 69 15.67 -2.38 4.54
CA PRO A 69 14.46 -2.12 3.78
C PRO A 69 13.44 -1.33 4.60
N GLN A 70 12.97 -0.24 4.01
CA GLN A 70 11.99 0.72 4.56
C GLN A 70 10.94 1.04 3.49
N ILE A 71 9.71 1.37 3.91
CA ILE A 71 8.68 1.86 2.99
C ILE A 71 8.42 3.34 3.28
N ARG A 72 8.44 4.15 2.23
CA ARG A 72 7.92 5.53 2.24
C ARG A 72 6.57 5.57 1.56
N ASN A 73 5.55 6.10 2.23
CA ASN A 73 4.29 6.46 1.59
C ASN A 73 4.51 7.75 0.78
N ASP A 74 4.40 7.67 -0.54
CA ASP A 74 4.48 8.83 -1.44
C ASP A 74 3.19 9.11 -2.20
N GLY A 75 2.11 8.49 -1.75
CA GLY A 75 0.75 8.78 -2.13
C GLY A 75 0.18 10.00 -1.40
N THR A 76 -1.13 10.16 -1.49
CA THR A 76 -1.85 11.25 -0.82
C THR A 76 -2.63 10.78 0.40
N ASN A 77 -2.96 9.49 0.46
CA ASN A 77 -3.79 8.90 1.50
C ASN A 77 -2.94 8.03 2.43
N PRO A 78 -3.34 7.85 3.70
CA PRO A 78 -2.73 6.87 4.58
C PRO A 78 -2.92 5.45 4.02
N GLU A 79 -1.91 4.61 4.21
CA GLU A 79 -1.91 3.23 3.74
C GLU A 79 -1.42 2.26 4.82
N TYR A 80 -1.92 1.03 4.80
CA TYR A 80 -1.28 -0.10 5.46
C TYR A 80 -0.26 -0.69 4.51
N VAL A 81 0.93 -1.00 5.04
CA VAL A 81 2.06 -1.46 4.22
C VAL A 81 2.58 -2.81 4.70
N PHE A 82 3.01 -3.60 3.73
CA PHE A 82 3.54 -4.94 3.91
C PHE A 82 4.87 -5.09 3.17
N MET A 83 5.76 -5.92 3.70
CA MET A 83 6.94 -6.39 2.99
C MET A 83 6.94 -7.91 2.90
N GLU A 84 7.21 -8.43 1.70
CA GLU A 84 7.62 -9.82 1.53
C GLU A 84 9.13 -9.90 1.42
N VAL A 85 9.73 -10.81 2.17
CA VAL A 85 11.16 -11.14 2.09
C VAL A 85 11.28 -12.57 1.56
N VAL A 86 11.86 -12.70 0.37
CA VAL A 86 12.10 -13.99 -0.29
C VAL A 86 13.56 -14.36 -0.05
N VAL A 87 13.78 -15.44 0.68
CA VAL A 87 15.08 -15.92 1.12
C VAL A 87 15.39 -17.25 0.42
N PRO A 88 16.52 -17.38 -0.29
CA PRO A 88 16.94 -18.65 -0.85
C PRO A 88 17.32 -19.61 0.27
N TYR A 89 17.00 -20.90 0.08
CA TYR A 89 17.39 -21.96 0.99
C TYR A 89 18.11 -23.07 0.22
N GLU A 90 19.01 -23.78 0.90
CA GLU A 90 19.69 -24.95 0.37
C GLU A 90 19.75 -26.05 1.43
N LYS A 91 19.91 -27.30 0.98
CA LYS A 91 20.14 -28.42 1.90
C LYS A 91 21.61 -28.46 2.31
N LEU A 92 21.92 -27.99 3.51
CA LEU A 92 23.29 -27.72 3.96
C LEU A 92 23.61 -28.38 5.30
N VAL A 93 24.88 -28.72 5.49
CA VAL A 93 25.51 -28.92 6.79
C VAL A 93 26.00 -27.57 7.30
N THR A 94 25.50 -27.16 8.46
CA THR A 94 25.93 -25.93 9.16
C THR A 94 26.77 -26.26 10.38
N VAL A 95 27.48 -25.26 10.89
CA VAL A 95 28.25 -25.35 12.14
C VAL A 95 27.54 -24.53 13.21
N ASN A 96 27.27 -25.15 14.37
CA ASN A 96 26.68 -24.44 15.51
C ASN A 96 27.72 -23.60 16.28
N GLU A 97 27.26 -22.81 17.26
CA GLU A 97 28.12 -21.95 18.07
C GLU A 97 29.27 -22.68 18.78
N GLY A 98 29.09 -23.98 19.08
CA GLY A 98 30.12 -24.83 19.69
C GLY A 98 31.12 -25.43 18.70
N GLY A 99 31.08 -25.04 17.42
CA GLY A 99 31.98 -25.55 16.38
C GLY A 99 31.62 -26.96 15.88
N LYS A 100 30.46 -27.51 16.25
CA LYS A 100 30.03 -28.84 15.84
C LYS A 100 29.14 -28.75 14.59
N LYS A 101 29.36 -29.68 13.64
CA LYS A 101 28.51 -29.84 12.46
C LYS A 101 27.12 -30.36 12.84
N ASN A 102 26.09 -29.73 12.29
CA ASN A 102 24.72 -30.20 12.34
C ASN A 102 24.47 -31.28 11.26
N ALA A 103 23.33 -31.96 11.32
CA ALA A 103 22.89 -32.80 10.21
C ALA A 103 22.49 -31.92 9.01
N ALA A 104 22.62 -32.45 7.79
CA ALA A 104 22.21 -31.73 6.59
C ALA A 104 20.69 -31.48 6.59
N ALA A 105 20.28 -30.22 6.43
CA ALA A 105 18.88 -29.80 6.43
C ALA A 105 18.65 -28.61 5.50
N ASP A 106 17.42 -28.43 5.04
CA ASP A 106 17.02 -27.23 4.30
C ASP A 106 17.17 -26.01 5.22
N THR A 107 18.03 -25.08 4.84
CA THR A 107 18.45 -23.94 5.66
C THR A 107 18.45 -22.67 4.82
N ASP A 108 17.82 -21.62 5.34
CA ASP A 108 17.89 -20.29 4.74
C ASP A 108 19.33 -19.80 4.67
N LEU A 109 19.71 -19.24 3.52
CA LEU A 109 21.06 -18.73 3.32
C LEU A 109 21.30 -17.41 4.06
N TRP A 110 20.24 -16.69 4.39
CA TRP A 110 20.29 -15.39 5.07
C TRP A 110 19.38 -15.41 6.29
N SER A 111 19.88 -14.89 7.41
CA SER A 111 19.08 -14.58 8.59
C SER A 111 19.12 -13.09 8.90
N TYR A 112 18.09 -12.59 9.58
CA TYR A 112 17.96 -11.20 9.96
C TYR A 112 17.11 -11.07 11.22
N GLU A 113 17.25 -9.95 11.92
CA GLU A 113 16.49 -9.64 13.14
C GLU A 113 15.42 -8.58 12.82
N ILE A 114 14.16 -8.92 13.11
CA ILE A 114 13.02 -8.01 12.90
C ILE A 114 13.05 -6.88 13.92
N LYS A 115 12.97 -5.64 13.43
CA LYS A 115 12.94 -4.45 14.28
C LYS A 115 11.54 -4.16 14.81
N GLU A 116 11.50 -3.37 15.88
CA GLU A 116 10.27 -2.84 16.45
C GLU A 116 9.42 -2.10 15.40
N GLY A 117 8.11 -2.25 15.49
CA GLY A 117 7.15 -1.68 14.53
C GLY A 117 6.78 -2.63 13.38
N TRP A 118 7.38 -3.82 13.33
CA TRP A 118 7.05 -4.86 12.36
C TRP A 118 6.58 -6.14 13.05
N ALA A 119 5.62 -6.81 12.42
CA ALA A 119 5.16 -8.14 12.83
C ALA A 119 5.08 -9.07 11.63
N GLN A 120 5.45 -10.35 11.83
CA GLN A 120 5.25 -11.37 10.80
C GLN A 120 3.77 -11.73 10.69
N VAL A 121 3.29 -11.88 9.46
CA VAL A 121 1.92 -12.28 9.15
C VAL A 121 1.91 -13.75 8.75
N GLY A 122 1.38 -14.59 9.63
CA GLY A 122 1.31 -16.03 9.40
C GLY A 122 2.69 -16.71 9.40
N GLU A 123 2.70 -17.95 8.93
CA GLU A 123 3.93 -18.72 8.72
C GLU A 123 4.55 -18.39 7.35
N GLY A 124 5.87 -18.62 7.23
CA GLY A 124 6.54 -18.54 5.94
C GLY A 124 6.02 -19.61 4.97
N SER A 125 6.14 -19.34 3.67
CA SER A 125 5.79 -20.30 2.62
C SER A 125 7.03 -20.79 1.86
N THR A 126 6.98 -22.01 1.35
CA THR A 126 8.10 -22.65 0.62
C THR A 126 7.77 -22.83 -0.85
N ASP A 127 8.68 -22.41 -1.74
CA ASP A 127 8.69 -22.77 -3.15
C ASP A 127 9.89 -23.69 -3.42
N ASP A 128 9.62 -25.01 -3.49
CA ASP A 128 10.66 -26.02 -3.71
C ASP A 128 11.31 -25.97 -5.09
N ARG A 129 10.60 -25.40 -6.09
CA ARG A 129 11.12 -25.29 -7.45
C ARG A 129 12.11 -24.14 -7.54
N LYS A 130 11.82 -23.03 -6.87
CA LYS A 130 12.70 -21.85 -6.81
C LYS A 130 13.73 -21.93 -5.68
N LYS A 131 13.58 -22.88 -4.76
CA LYS A 131 14.41 -23.02 -3.56
C LYS A 131 14.39 -21.77 -2.69
N THR A 132 13.19 -21.28 -2.39
CA THR A 132 12.99 -20.07 -1.60
C THR A 132 11.95 -20.25 -0.49
N HIS A 133 12.19 -19.62 0.65
CA HIS A 133 11.18 -19.31 1.65
C HIS A 133 10.71 -17.86 1.49
N THR A 134 9.42 -17.61 1.62
CA THR A 134 8.84 -16.25 1.58
C THR A 134 8.19 -15.94 2.93
N TYR A 135 8.60 -14.82 3.52
CA TYR A 135 8.10 -14.32 4.79
C TYR A 135 7.41 -12.98 4.60
N LEU A 136 6.19 -12.86 5.12
CA LEU A 136 5.38 -11.64 5.02
C LEU A 136 5.40 -10.88 6.35
N TYR A 137 5.63 -9.57 6.26
CA TYR A 137 5.65 -8.67 7.41
C TYR A 137 4.72 -7.49 7.19
N VAL A 138 4.14 -6.99 8.28
CA VAL A 138 3.26 -5.81 8.30
C VAL A 138 3.86 -4.73 9.19
N TYR A 139 3.72 -3.47 8.78
CA TYR A 139 3.98 -2.34 9.66
C TYR A 139 2.86 -2.23 10.70
N GLY A 140 3.19 -2.46 11.97
CA GLY A 140 2.28 -2.50 13.09
C GLY A 140 2.54 -3.68 14.01
N SER A 141 1.47 -4.38 14.39
CA SER A 141 1.52 -5.49 15.35
C SER A 141 0.84 -6.73 14.77
N SER A 142 1.00 -7.87 15.45
CA SER A 142 0.27 -9.10 15.09
C SER A 142 -1.26 -8.97 15.18
N ALA A 143 -1.76 -7.99 15.94
CA ALA A 143 -3.19 -7.76 16.14
C ALA A 143 -3.77 -6.73 15.15
N ALA A 144 -3.00 -5.73 14.74
CA ALA A 144 -3.48 -4.64 13.90
C ALA A 144 -2.37 -3.98 13.08
N CYS A 145 -2.70 -3.62 11.83
CA CYS A 145 -1.90 -2.76 10.96
C CYS A 145 -1.83 -1.35 11.54
N THR A 146 -0.68 -0.69 11.37
CA THR A 146 -0.51 0.74 11.68
C THR A 146 -0.57 1.54 10.39
N ALA A 147 -1.34 2.62 10.38
CA ALA A 147 -1.44 3.50 9.23
C ALA A 147 -0.10 4.21 9.00
N LEU A 148 0.43 4.12 7.79
CA LEU A 148 1.56 4.92 7.33
C LEU A 148 1.01 6.18 6.67
N GLU A 149 1.12 7.30 7.39
CA GLU A 149 0.66 8.60 6.93
C GLU A 149 1.43 9.08 5.69
N LYS A 150 0.84 10.05 4.97
CA LYS A 150 1.48 10.68 3.80
C LYS A 150 2.89 11.20 4.16
N ASP A 151 3.84 10.95 3.26
CA ASP A 151 5.26 11.31 3.37
C ASP A 151 6.02 10.65 4.54
N ALA A 152 5.37 9.79 5.33
CA ALA A 152 6.02 9.05 6.41
C ALA A 152 6.87 7.90 5.86
N VAL A 153 7.88 7.52 6.63
CA VAL A 153 8.77 6.39 6.36
C VAL A 153 8.68 5.43 7.55
N THR A 154 8.53 4.13 7.27
CA THR A 154 8.58 3.11 8.32
C THR A 154 9.99 3.05 8.94
N PRO A 155 10.13 2.54 10.18
CA PRO A 155 11.40 1.95 10.60
C PRO A 155 11.85 0.88 9.59
N ALA A 156 13.16 0.60 9.52
CA ALA A 156 13.67 -0.51 8.73
C ALA A 156 13.10 -1.84 9.26
N LEU A 157 12.72 -2.77 8.37
CA LEU A 157 12.24 -4.09 8.77
C LEU A 157 13.32 -4.88 9.52
N PHE A 158 14.55 -4.82 9.01
CA PHE A 158 15.78 -5.29 9.62
C PHE A 158 16.90 -4.31 9.20
N GLU A 159 18.08 -4.39 9.82
CA GLU A 159 19.22 -3.49 9.49
C GLU A 159 20.37 -4.21 8.78
N SER A 160 20.32 -5.54 8.75
CA SER A 160 21.34 -6.36 8.13
C SER A 160 20.85 -7.78 7.92
N VAL A 161 21.52 -8.47 7.00
CA VAL A 161 21.43 -9.92 6.85
C VAL A 161 22.75 -10.58 7.24
N VAL A 162 22.69 -11.80 7.75
CA VAL A 162 23.86 -12.62 8.10
C VAL A 162 23.85 -13.87 7.25
N PHE A 163 24.96 -14.15 6.57
CA PHE A 163 25.08 -15.36 5.77
C PHE A 163 25.21 -16.59 6.66
N VAL A 164 24.53 -17.67 6.28
CA VAL A 164 24.51 -18.94 7.02
C VAL A 164 25.92 -19.47 7.32
N ASN A 165 26.09 -20.09 8.49
CA ASN A 165 27.34 -20.75 8.88
C ASN A 165 27.51 -22.12 8.20
N ALA A 166 27.52 -22.14 6.87
CA ALA A 166 27.65 -23.36 6.07
C ALA A 166 29.10 -23.85 6.01
N VAL A 167 29.27 -25.18 5.97
CA VAL A 167 30.56 -25.80 5.65
C VAL A 167 30.91 -25.56 4.18
N GLU A 168 32.18 -25.30 3.87
CA GLU A 168 32.69 -25.15 2.51
C GLU A 168 32.51 -26.42 1.66
N GLY A 169 32.41 -26.27 0.34
CA GLY A 169 32.30 -27.34 -0.65
C GLY A 169 30.87 -27.85 -0.85
N GLN A 170 29.86 -27.04 -0.50
CA GLN A 170 28.44 -27.43 -0.57
C GLN A 170 27.70 -26.80 -1.76
N GLY A 171 28.43 -26.23 -2.73
CA GLY A 171 27.85 -25.68 -3.96
C GLY A 171 27.26 -24.28 -3.79
N LEU A 172 27.76 -23.54 -2.78
CA LEU A 172 27.44 -22.12 -2.58
C LEU A 172 28.46 -21.22 -3.28
N GLU A 173 29.65 -21.74 -3.52
CA GLU A 173 30.77 -21.08 -4.17
C GLU A 173 30.41 -20.68 -5.61
N ASP A 174 30.91 -19.53 -6.06
CA ASP A 174 30.72 -18.99 -7.41
C ASP A 174 29.25 -18.87 -7.88
N SER A 175 28.31 -18.89 -6.93
CA SER A 175 26.87 -18.82 -7.19
C SER A 175 26.28 -17.48 -6.73
N VAL A 176 25.33 -16.96 -7.51
CA VAL A 176 24.56 -15.76 -7.14
C VAL A 176 23.35 -16.22 -6.32
N LYS A 177 23.23 -15.69 -5.09
CA LYS A 177 22.12 -15.98 -4.17
C LYS A 177 21.53 -14.66 -3.67
N GLU A 178 20.34 -14.33 -4.18
CA GLU A 178 19.70 -13.04 -3.94
C GLU A 178 18.62 -13.18 -2.86
N ILE A 179 18.60 -12.21 -1.93
CA ILE A 179 17.44 -11.96 -1.07
C ILE A 179 16.59 -10.88 -1.74
N VAL A 180 15.32 -11.17 -1.99
CA VAL A 180 14.39 -10.24 -2.66
C VAL A 180 13.45 -9.64 -1.62
N VAL A 181 13.22 -8.33 -1.70
CA VAL A 181 12.25 -7.63 -0.85
C VAL A 181 11.22 -6.96 -1.75
N ASN A 182 9.95 -7.32 -1.57
CA ASN A 182 8.82 -6.68 -2.25
C ASN A 182 8.03 -5.86 -1.23
N ALA A 183 7.50 -4.71 -1.65
CA ALA A 183 6.68 -3.84 -0.81
C ALA A 183 5.28 -3.70 -1.41
N TYR A 184 4.26 -3.69 -0.53
CA TYR A 184 2.86 -3.58 -0.92
C TYR A 184 2.14 -2.57 -0.02
N GLY A 185 1.18 -1.85 -0.60
CA GLY A 185 0.38 -0.85 0.09
C GLY A 185 -1.10 -0.99 -0.23
N ILE A 186 -1.95 -0.71 0.75
CA ILE A 186 -3.41 -0.66 0.60
C ILE A 186 -3.95 0.51 1.42
N GLN A 187 -4.92 1.26 0.89
CA GLN A 187 -5.58 2.34 1.63
C GLN A 187 -6.12 1.88 2.99
N THR A 188 -6.11 2.71 4.01
CA THR A 188 -6.60 2.34 5.36
C THR A 188 -8.13 2.33 5.48
N SER A 189 -8.81 3.11 4.65
CA SER A 189 -10.26 3.29 4.70
C SER A 189 -10.98 2.32 3.75
N ASP A 190 -12.22 1.95 4.08
CA ASP A 190 -13.08 1.11 3.27
C ASP A 190 -12.53 -0.30 2.94
N ILE A 191 -11.53 -0.77 3.70
CA ILE A 191 -11.09 -2.17 3.61
C ILE A 191 -12.15 -3.08 4.24
N ASN A 192 -13.08 -3.57 3.41
CA ASN A 192 -14.00 -4.66 3.71
C ASN A 192 -14.66 -4.56 5.12
N GLY A 193 -15.17 -3.38 5.48
CA GLY A 193 -15.81 -3.14 6.78
C GLY A 193 -14.87 -2.62 7.88
N GLY A 194 -13.75 -1.99 7.53
CA GLY A 194 -12.83 -1.36 8.49
C GLY A 194 -11.90 -2.36 9.18
N LYS A 195 -11.54 -3.45 8.49
CA LYS A 195 -10.64 -4.46 9.05
C LYS A 195 -9.24 -3.88 9.23
N THR A 196 -8.64 -4.16 10.37
CA THR A 196 -7.27 -3.72 10.71
C THR A 196 -6.36 -4.90 11.00
N ALA A 197 -6.89 -6.11 11.20
CA ALA A 197 -6.09 -7.30 11.48
C ALA A 197 -5.21 -7.65 10.25
N PRO A 198 -3.91 -7.89 10.42
CA PRO A 198 -2.99 -8.06 9.29
C PRO A 198 -3.38 -9.16 8.30
N ALA A 199 -3.82 -10.32 8.79
CA ALA A 199 -4.23 -11.44 7.94
C ALA A 199 -5.46 -11.10 7.08
N ASP A 200 -6.42 -10.36 7.66
CA ASP A 200 -7.62 -9.96 6.94
C ASP A 200 -7.31 -8.89 5.88
N VAL A 201 -6.49 -7.91 6.23
CA VAL A 201 -6.05 -6.85 5.30
C VAL A 201 -5.25 -7.47 4.15
N TRP A 202 -4.33 -8.38 4.47
CA TRP A 202 -3.55 -9.10 3.47
C TRP A 202 -4.43 -9.95 2.55
N SER A 203 -5.46 -10.61 3.06
CA SER A 203 -6.40 -11.38 2.23
C SER A 203 -7.14 -10.51 1.22
N VAL A 204 -7.41 -9.23 1.54
CA VAL A 204 -8.00 -8.29 0.58
C VAL A 204 -6.96 -7.87 -0.47
N LEU A 205 -5.75 -7.51 -0.03
CA LEU A 205 -4.67 -7.03 -0.89
C LEU A 205 -4.20 -8.10 -1.88
N SER A 206 -3.96 -9.32 -1.41
CA SER A 206 -3.46 -10.44 -2.22
C SER A 206 -4.48 -10.96 -3.24
N ALA A 207 -5.77 -10.66 -3.09
CA ALA A 207 -6.78 -10.95 -4.10
C ALA A 207 -6.68 -10.03 -5.33
N GLN A 208 -6.06 -8.86 -5.18
CA GLN A 208 -5.84 -7.87 -6.22
C GLN A 208 -4.43 -7.28 -6.08
N PRO A 209 -3.38 -8.10 -6.24
CA PRO A 209 -2.02 -7.67 -5.95
C PRO A 209 -1.63 -6.53 -6.91
N PRO A 210 -1.04 -5.43 -6.41
CA PRO A 210 -0.49 -4.40 -7.29
C PRO A 210 0.63 -5.01 -8.14
N ALA A 211 0.85 -4.43 -9.32
CA ALA A 211 2.03 -4.77 -10.11
C ALA A 211 3.28 -4.35 -9.32
N LEU A 212 4.25 -5.26 -9.23
CA LEU A 212 5.58 -4.94 -8.74
C LEU A 212 6.32 -4.16 -9.84
N GLU A 213 6.91 -3.02 -9.48
CA GLU A 213 7.74 -2.20 -10.38
C GLU A 213 9.18 -2.71 -10.46
#